data_AF-A0A379GF98-F1
#
_entry.id   AF-A0A379GF98-F1
#
_cell.length_a   1.000
_cell.length_b   1.000
_cell.length_c   1.000
_cell.angle_alpha   90.00
_cell.angle_beta   90.00
_cell.angle_gamma   90.00
#
_symmetry.space_group_name_H-M   'P 1'
#
loop_
_entity.id
_entity.type
_entity.pdbx_description
1 polymer ?
#
loop_
_entity_poly.entity_id
_entity_poly.type
_entity_poly.pdbx_seq_one_letter_code
_entity_poly.pdbx_strand_id
1 'polypeptide(L)'
;MGEGQIIASQLAYAYSIIGKDNAQRNKSILSEIQKQKYVQYDDNTYFKILKQGKPVDSIAGKTVVFAMHEQLTDGTVTLNYDKAKPLILPYRQLPLPLNTFVAKAGLNGKAKNLY
;
A
#
# COMPACT_ATOMS: atom_id res chain seq x y z
N MET A 1 -11.41 -29.78 -31.47
CA MET A 1 -11.00 -28.70 -30.55
C MET A 1 -10.57 -27.53 -31.40
N GLY A 2 -11.20 -26.36 -31.23
CA GLY A 2 -10.89 -25.16 -32.02
C GLY A 2 -9.82 -24.30 -31.35
N GLU A 3 -9.08 -23.51 -32.14
CA GLU A 3 -7.97 -22.66 -31.69
C GLU A 3 -8.34 -21.75 -30.50
N GLY A 4 -9.59 -21.26 -30.45
CA GLY A 4 -10.08 -20.44 -29.33
C GLY A 4 -10.15 -21.16 -27.98
N GLN A 5 -10.38 -22.47 -27.95
CA GLN A 5 -10.33 -23.27 -26.72
C GLN A 5 -8.89 -23.44 -26.22
N ILE A 6 -7.92 -23.57 -27.15
CA ILE A 6 -6.50 -23.74 -26.81
C ILE A 6 -5.95 -22.44 -26.18
N ILE A 7 -6.29 -21.28 -26.75
CA ILE A 7 -5.86 -19.97 -26.23
C ILE A 7 -6.45 -19.71 -24.84
N ALA A 8 -7.73 -20.01 -24.62
CA ALA A 8 -8.37 -19.83 -23.31
C ALA A 8 -7.74 -20.72 -22.22
N SER A 9 -7.41 -21.98 -22.55
CA SER A 9 -6.74 -22.89 -21.61
C SER A 9 -5.31 -22.45 -21.29
N GLN A 10 -4.57 -21.91 -22.26
CA GLN A 10 -3.22 -21.38 -22.03
C GLN A 10 -3.23 -20.11 -21.16
N LEU A 11 -4.19 -19.21 -21.38
CA LEU A 11 -4.37 -18.03 -20.54
C LEU A 11 -4.74 -18.41 -19.11
N ALA A 12 -5.70 -19.33 -18.94
CA ALA A 12 -6.08 -19.82 -17.61
C ALA A 12 -4.90 -20.46 -16.87
N TYR A 13 -4.07 -21.22 -17.58
CA TYR A 13 -2.85 -21.80 -17.01
C TYR A 13 -1.84 -20.71 -16.61
N ALA A 14 -1.57 -19.74 -17.49
CA ALA A 14 -0.68 -18.62 -17.18
C ALA A 14 -1.16 -17.81 -15.97
N TYR A 15 -2.46 -17.50 -15.88
CA TYR A 15 -3.04 -16.84 -14.71
C TYR A 15 -2.93 -17.67 -13.44
N SER A 16 -3.08 -18.99 -13.53
CA SER A 16 -2.87 -19.89 -12.38
C SER A 16 -1.43 -19.85 -11.87
N ILE A 17 -0.43 -19.81 -12.76
CA ILE A 17 0.98 -19.69 -12.37
C ILE A 17 1.25 -18.34 -11.71
N ILE A 18 0.80 -17.24 -12.33
CA ILE A 18 0.94 -15.89 -11.75
C ILE A 18 0.29 -15.79 -10.37
N GLY A 19 -0.91 -16.38 -10.21
CA GLY A 19 -1.61 -16.41 -8.93
C GLY A 19 -0.84 -17.15 -7.83
N LYS A 20 -0.25 -18.30 -8.16
CA LYS A 20 0.58 -19.07 -7.21
C LYS A 20 1.86 -18.33 -6.82
N ASP A 21 2.54 -17.72 -7.79
CA ASP A 21 3.76 -16.95 -7.54
C ASP A 21 3.48 -15.72 -6.67
N ASN A 22 2.37 -15.02 -6.91
CA ASN A 22 1.92 -13.90 -6.08
C ASN A 22 1.59 -14.35 -4.66
N ALA A 23 0.86 -15.46 -4.49
CA ALA A 23 0.54 -16.00 -3.18
C ALA A 23 1.80 -16.37 -2.38
N GLN A 24 2.78 -17.01 -3.03
CA GLN A 24 4.03 -17.39 -2.38
C GLN A 24 4.87 -16.15 -2.00
N ARG A 25 4.98 -15.15 -2.88
CA ARG A 25 5.66 -13.88 -2.57
C ARG A 25 5.00 -13.16 -1.40
N ASN A 26 3.68 -13.04 -1.40
CA ASN A 26 2.94 -12.38 -0.33
C ASN A 26 3.14 -13.09 1.02
N LYS A 27 3.20 -14.43 1.04
CA LYS A 27 3.50 -15.19 2.26
C LYS A 27 4.88 -14.89 2.83
N SER A 28 5.91 -14.80 1.99
CA SER A 28 7.27 -14.43 2.41
C SER A 28 7.32 -13.01 2.97
N ILE A 29 6.67 -12.06 2.28
CA ILE A 29 6.60 -10.66 2.69
C ILE A 29 5.91 -10.51 4.06
N LEU A 30 4.78 -11.18 4.27
CA LEU A 30 4.07 -11.15 5.56
C LEU A 30 4.95 -11.71 6.70
N SER A 31 5.69 -12.79 6.46
CA SER A 31 6.64 -13.35 7.42
C SER A 31 7.77 -12.38 7.77
N GLU A 32 8.28 -11.62 6.81
CA GLU A 32 9.28 -10.59 7.05
C GLU A 32 8.73 -9.38 7.81
N ILE A 33 7.50 -8.97 7.51
CA ILE A 33 6.81 -7.86 8.17
C ILE A 33 6.61 -8.13 9.66
N GLN A 34 6.23 -9.36 10.02
CA GLN A 34 6.12 -9.80 11.41
C GLN A 34 7.44 -9.61 12.17
N LYS A 35 8.58 -9.80 11.51
CA LYS A 35 9.92 -9.60 12.09
C LYS A 35 10.32 -8.12 12.16
N GLN A 36 9.74 -7.26 11.33
CA GLN A 36 10.13 -5.85 11.17
C GLN A 36 9.34 -4.85 12.02
N LYS A 37 8.58 -5.34 13.02
CA LYS A 37 7.75 -4.53 13.94
C LYS A 37 6.72 -3.65 13.23
N TYR A 38 6.09 -4.18 12.18
CA TYR A 38 4.88 -3.55 11.67
C TYR A 38 3.73 -3.76 12.65
N VAL A 39 2.85 -2.77 12.71
CA VAL A 39 1.60 -2.82 13.45
C VAL A 39 0.51 -3.24 12.49
N GLN A 40 -0.23 -4.29 12.85
CA GLN A 40 -1.40 -4.72 12.10
C GLN A 40 -2.53 -3.69 12.31
N TYR A 41 -3.15 -3.25 11.22
CA TYR A 41 -4.30 -2.33 11.22
C TYR A 41 -5.62 -3.11 11.08
N ASP A 42 -5.67 -4.03 10.11
CA ASP A 42 -6.76 -4.99 9.90
C ASP A 42 -6.18 -6.35 9.44
N ASP A 43 -7.02 -7.28 9.00
CA ASP A 43 -6.60 -8.63 8.59
C ASP A 43 -5.53 -8.62 7.48
N ASN A 44 -5.54 -7.62 6.61
CA ASN A 44 -4.68 -7.58 5.42
C ASN A 44 -3.71 -6.40 5.41
N THR A 45 -3.87 -5.43 6.30
CA THR A 45 -3.12 -4.19 6.25
C THR A 45 -2.16 -4.05 7.42
N TYR A 46 -0.89 -3.79 7.11
CA TYR A 46 0.19 -3.61 8.07
C TYR A 46 0.90 -2.28 7.84
N PHE A 47 1.18 -1.53 8.90
CA PHE A 47 1.87 -0.26 8.77
C PHE A 47 3.05 -0.13 9.74
N LYS A 48 3.99 0.73 9.37
CA LYS A 48 5.14 1.10 10.19
C LYS A 48 5.39 2.60 10.10
N ILE A 49 5.50 3.24 11.25
CA ILE A 49 6.00 4.63 11.31
C ILE A 49 7.51 4.57 11.14
N LEU A 50 8.01 5.09 10.01
CA LEU A 50 9.43 5.17 9.70
C LEU A 50 10.09 6.37 10.38
N LYS A 51 9.34 7.48 10.49
CA LYS A 51 9.75 8.69 11.21
C LYS A 51 8.53 9.30 11.88
N GLN A 52 8.59 9.44 13.20
CA GLN A 52 7.56 10.17 13.93
C GLN A 52 7.71 11.67 13.70
N GLY A 53 6.63 12.30 13.28
CA GLY A 53 6.50 13.75 13.13
C GLY A 53 5.90 14.41 14.37
N LYS A 54 5.62 15.71 14.27
CA LYS A 54 4.92 16.44 15.34
C LYS A 54 3.45 16.01 15.36
N PRO A 55 2.89 15.59 16.51
CA PRO A 55 1.47 15.30 16.63
C PRO A 55 0.59 16.49 16.21
N VAL A 56 -0.61 16.19 15.71
CA VAL A 56 -1.59 17.18 15.30
C VAL A 56 -2.85 16.99 16.12
N ASP A 57 -3.15 17.93 17.02
CA ASP A 57 -4.25 17.80 18.00
C ASP A 57 -5.63 17.71 17.33
N SER A 58 -5.81 18.33 16.15
CA SER A 58 -7.04 18.24 15.36
C SER A 58 -6.76 18.28 13.86
N ILE A 59 -6.66 17.09 13.26
CA ILE A 59 -6.40 16.93 11.83
C ILE A 59 -7.68 16.92 10.98
N ALA A 60 -8.84 16.65 11.59
CA ALA A 60 -10.10 16.40 10.88
C ALA A 60 -10.58 17.58 10.02
N GLY A 61 -10.22 18.83 10.34
CA GLY A 61 -10.57 20.02 9.56
C GLY A 61 -9.46 20.53 8.65
N LYS A 62 -8.37 19.77 8.47
CA LYS A 62 -7.16 20.25 7.79
C LYS A 62 -7.07 19.71 6.37
N THR A 63 -6.44 20.49 5.50
CA THR A 63 -5.87 20.01 4.24
C THR A 63 -4.53 19.37 4.53
N VAL A 64 -4.30 18.20 3.95
CA VAL A 64 -3.03 17.49 4.03
C VAL A 64 -2.26 17.65 2.73
N VAL A 65 -0.93 17.67 2.86
CA VAL A 65 0.00 17.67 1.75
C VAL A 65 0.98 16.54 2.00
N PHE A 66 1.06 15.57 1.10
CA PHE A 66 2.00 14.46 1.25
C PHE A 66 2.50 13.95 -0.09
N ALA A 67 3.71 13.41 -0.04
CA ALA A 67 4.28 12.58 -1.10
C ALA A 67 3.95 11.12 -0.80
N MET A 68 3.68 10.33 -1.84
CA MET A 68 3.30 8.93 -1.74
C MET A 68 3.89 8.15 -2.91
N HIS A 69 4.44 6.98 -2.62
CA HIS A 69 4.90 6.00 -3.60
C HIS A 69 4.23 4.67 -3.29
N GLU A 70 3.39 4.19 -4.20
CA GLU A 70 2.71 2.91 -4.12
C GLU A 70 3.28 1.96 -5.17
N GLN A 71 3.58 0.74 -4.73
CA GLN A 71 4.21 -0.26 -5.56
C GLN A 71 3.70 -1.64 -5.16
N LEU A 72 3.30 -2.44 -6.15
CA LEU A 72 2.97 -3.85 -5.96
C LEU A 72 4.21 -4.65 -5.53
N THR A 73 3.96 -5.84 -4.99
CA THR A 73 5.03 -6.73 -4.48
C THR A 73 5.96 -7.23 -5.57
N ASP A 74 5.56 -7.14 -6.83
CA ASP A 74 6.37 -7.47 -8.01
C ASP A 74 7.25 -6.33 -8.53
N GLY A 75 7.15 -5.13 -7.95
CA GLY A 75 7.91 -3.96 -8.41
C GLY A 75 7.09 -2.93 -9.19
N THR A 76 5.88 -3.27 -9.61
CA THR A 76 5.05 -2.39 -10.45
C THR A 76 4.59 -1.17 -9.67
N VAL A 77 4.94 0.03 -10.13
CA VAL A 77 4.51 1.29 -9.52
C VAL A 77 3.10 1.63 -9.98
N THR A 78 2.20 1.85 -9.03
CA THR A 78 0.78 2.17 -9.30
C THR A 78 0.47 3.63 -9.03
N LEU A 79 1.14 4.26 -8.06
CA LEU A 79 1.00 5.69 -7.75
C LEU A 79 2.35 6.29 -7.37
N ASN A 80 2.63 7.50 -7.87
CA ASN A 80 3.80 8.27 -7.47
C ASN A 80 3.48 9.77 -7.43
N TYR A 81 3.37 10.30 -6.22
CA TYR A 81 3.31 11.73 -5.91
C TYR A 81 4.58 12.11 -5.18
N ASP A 82 5.42 12.92 -5.81
CA ASP A 82 6.68 13.36 -5.22
C ASP A 82 6.52 14.74 -4.54
N LYS A 83 7.64 15.29 -4.07
CA LYS A 83 7.64 16.61 -3.41
C LYS A 83 7.41 17.78 -4.36
N ALA A 84 7.71 17.63 -5.65
CA ALA A 84 7.48 18.65 -6.66
C ALA A 84 6.00 18.68 -7.08
N LYS A 85 5.32 17.53 -7.05
CA LYS A 85 3.89 17.40 -7.31
C LYS A 85 3.20 16.55 -6.21
N PRO A 86 3.07 17.10 -5.00
CA PRO A 86 2.48 16.37 -3.89
C PRO A 86 0.98 16.21 -4.09
N LEU A 87 0.42 15.22 -3.42
CA LEU A 87 -1.02 15.07 -3.32
C LEU A 87 -1.54 16.03 -2.24
N ILE A 88 -2.55 16.83 -2.60
CA ILE A 88 -3.15 17.87 -1.75
C ILE A 88 -4.66 17.63 -1.69
N LEU A 89 -5.18 17.28 -0.53
CA LEU A 89 -6.62 17.09 -0.32
C LEU A 89 -7.03 17.32 1.14
N PRO A 90 -8.31 17.61 1.42
CA PRO A 90 -8.84 17.58 2.77
C PRO A 90 -8.62 16.22 3.45
N TYR A 91 -8.22 16.21 4.72
CA TYR A 91 -7.98 14.98 5.49
C TYR A 91 -9.19 14.02 5.45
N ARG A 92 -10.41 14.56 5.49
CA ARG A 92 -11.65 13.77 5.46
C ARG A 92 -11.90 13.03 4.14
N GLN A 93 -11.20 13.39 3.08
CA GLN A 93 -11.31 12.74 1.77
C GLN A 93 -10.25 11.64 1.59
N LEU A 94 -9.34 11.46 2.55
CA LEU A 94 -8.39 10.36 2.50
C LEU A 94 -9.11 9.02 2.75
N PRO A 95 -8.86 8.00 1.92
CA PRO A 95 -9.39 6.67 2.15
C PRO A 95 -8.80 6.05 3.42
N LEU A 96 -9.54 5.13 4.02
CA LEU A 96 -8.96 4.19 4.98
C LEU A 96 -8.06 3.20 4.21
N PRO A 97 -6.89 2.80 4.75
CA PRO A 97 -6.33 3.20 6.04
C PRO A 97 -5.36 4.41 5.97
N LEU A 98 -5.22 5.06 4.82
CA LEU A 98 -4.28 6.16 4.58
C LEU A 98 -4.47 7.32 5.57
N ASN A 99 -5.70 7.70 5.88
CA ASN A 99 -6.01 8.73 6.86
C ASN A 99 -5.44 8.42 8.27
N THR A 100 -5.51 7.16 8.71
CA THR A 100 -4.98 6.70 9.99
C THR A 100 -3.46 6.86 10.02
N PHE A 101 -2.79 6.52 8.91
CA PHE A 101 -1.34 6.63 8.83
C PHE A 101 -0.87 8.08 8.86
N VAL A 102 -1.56 8.96 8.13
CA VAL A 102 -1.26 10.39 8.14
C VAL A 102 -1.41 10.97 9.56
N ALA A 103 -2.48 10.61 10.27
CA ALA A 103 -2.70 11.06 11.64
C ALA A 103 -1.64 10.52 12.61
N LYS A 104 -1.29 9.22 12.53
CA LYS A 104 -0.27 8.60 13.39
C LYS A 104 1.13 9.12 13.10
N ALA A 105 1.48 9.34 11.84
CA ALA A 105 2.79 9.86 11.45
C ALA A 105 2.99 11.32 11.90
N GLY A 106 1.94 12.15 11.85
CA GLY A 106 2.01 13.56 12.21
C GLY A 106 2.77 14.42 11.19
N LEU A 107 2.91 15.72 11.49
CA LEU A 107 3.55 16.69 10.59
C LEU A 107 5.02 16.34 10.38
N ASN A 108 5.44 16.30 9.11
CA ASN A 108 6.78 15.86 8.69
C ASN A 108 7.13 14.40 9.07
N GLY A 109 6.12 13.62 9.44
CA GLY A 109 6.23 12.19 9.67
C GLY A 109 6.36 11.40 8.37
N LYS A 110 6.77 10.14 8.49
CA LYS A 110 6.83 9.18 7.39
C LYS A 110 6.29 7.84 7.87
N ALA A 111 5.42 7.24 7.07
CA ALA A 111 4.92 5.88 7.28
C ALA A 111 5.17 5.04 6.03
N LYS A 112 5.24 3.72 6.23
CA LYS A 112 5.19 2.73 5.16
C LYS A 112 4.01 1.81 5.43
N ASN A 113 3.18 1.63 4.43
CA ASN A 113 2.09 0.67 4.44
C ASN A 113 2.47 -0.55 3.60
N LEU A 114 1.89 -1.70 3.94
CA LEU A 114 1.84 -2.88 3.09
C LEU A 114 0.43 -3.48 3.17
N TYR A 115 -0.14 -3.71 1.99
CA TYR A 115 -1.45 -4.28 1.73
C TYR A 115 -1.30 -5.39 0.70
#